data_AF-A0A3D5A9N2-F1
#
_entry.id   AF-A0A3D5A9N2-F1
#
_cell.length_a   1.000
_cell.length_b   1.000
_cell.length_c   1.000
_cell.angle_alpha   90.00
_cell.angle_beta   90.00
_cell.angle_gamma   90.00
#
_symmetry.space_group_name_H-M   'P 1'
#
loop_
_entity.id
_entity.type
_entity.pdbx_description
1 polymer ?
#
loop_
_entity_poly.entity_id
_entity_poly.type
_entity_poly.pdbx_seq_one_letter_code
_entity_poly.pdbx_strand_id
1 'polypeptide(L)'
;MVRVVVLFVILLISCGGPSVKAPQPAVMGDSLRHSVVRENEPISCDSMVAKLVKSSNAIALAHFGKQLVQSRIAAMTSDKATIKLYVINDISETPAEERLVEHAVGWLEFYRQTGKLLDITNDPEKPEVLHYDKTILEAYDLFKICSTELAAAKPGTHAEMRDVMLADEIRFNGKLKRFFTMDEFAKVFGKPDSIKLLKDEAPCMTIFDTEAPDDQYLYKSGSRFETSKDKVAVDEFWFLNGNFITYKGIRIDAGTTMDDMQRLFPTAVKGRLGMDKEGKLWVIQLKEDVNGSSDGHIKIFFKNGRVYFMHWWFPC
;
A
#
# COMPACT_ATOMS: atom_id res chain seq x y z
N MET A 1 66.10 -10.96 -59.43
CA MET A 1 67.13 -11.80 -58.79
C MET A 1 66.46 -12.99 -58.14
N VAL A 2 67.04 -14.19 -58.28
CA VAL A 2 66.53 -15.45 -57.70
C VAL A 2 67.67 -16.09 -56.92
N ARG A 3 67.42 -16.53 -55.68
CA ARG A 3 67.93 -17.73 -54.98
C ARG A 3 67.65 -17.60 -53.47
N VAL A 4 66.85 -18.51 -52.90
CA VAL A 4 67.24 -19.78 -52.24
C VAL A 4 67.88 -19.50 -50.87
N VAL A 5 67.18 -19.72 -49.74
CA VAL A 5 67.24 -20.91 -48.82
C VAL A 5 68.70 -21.35 -48.53
N VAL A 6 69.19 -21.67 -47.33
CA VAL A 6 68.69 -22.39 -46.14
C VAL A 6 69.67 -22.14 -44.94
N LEU A 7 69.45 -22.80 -43.79
CA LEU A 7 70.41 -23.16 -42.71
C LEU A 7 70.82 -22.04 -41.71
N PHE A 8 71.03 -22.27 -40.40
CA PHE A 8 70.72 -23.43 -39.52
C PHE A 8 70.68 -23.02 -38.02
N VAL A 9 69.72 -23.61 -37.30
CA VAL A 9 69.77 -24.22 -35.95
C VAL A 9 71.07 -24.14 -35.12
N ILE A 10 70.97 -23.74 -33.84
CA ILE A 10 71.54 -24.46 -32.66
C ILE A 10 70.54 -24.40 -31.48
N LEU A 11 70.31 -25.54 -30.81
CA LEU A 11 69.51 -25.70 -29.56
C LEU A 11 70.41 -25.72 -28.31
N LEU A 12 69.86 -25.33 -27.14
CA LEU A 12 70.04 -26.00 -25.82
C LEU A 12 68.72 -25.78 -25.00
N ILE A 13 67.85 -26.78 -24.77
CA ILE A 13 67.83 -27.79 -23.66
C ILE A 13 67.43 -27.15 -22.30
N SER A 14 66.19 -27.28 -21.80
CA SER A 14 65.56 -28.39 -21.01
C SER A 14 65.71 -28.20 -19.47
N CYS A 15 64.82 -28.58 -18.53
CA CYS A 15 63.53 -29.29 -18.57
C CYS A 15 62.69 -29.12 -17.26
N GLY A 16 61.38 -29.46 -17.32
CA GLY A 16 60.53 -29.89 -16.18
C GLY A 16 59.62 -28.80 -15.55
N GLY A 17 58.29 -28.94 -15.46
CA GLY A 17 57.32 -29.99 -15.84
C GLY A 17 56.20 -30.10 -14.79
N PRO A 18 55.07 -30.83 -14.99
CA PRO A 18 54.45 -31.29 -16.23
C PRO A 18 53.01 -30.71 -16.45
N SER A 19 52.42 -30.99 -17.61
CA SER A 19 51.05 -30.58 -17.99
C SER A 19 50.26 -31.79 -18.51
N VAL A 20 48.96 -31.89 -18.19
CA VAL A 20 48.01 -32.79 -18.88
C VAL A 20 46.64 -32.10 -18.98
N LYS A 21 46.03 -32.17 -20.18
CA LYS A 21 44.68 -31.62 -20.48
C LYS A 21 43.57 -32.68 -20.32
N ALA A 22 42.35 -32.18 -20.25
CA ALA A 22 41.08 -32.90 -20.11
C ALA A 22 40.85 -34.09 -21.07
N PRO A 23 40.03 -35.08 -20.63
CA PRO A 23 39.23 -35.95 -21.49
C PRO A 23 37.72 -35.63 -21.45
N GLN A 24 37.02 -36.00 -22.52
CA GLN A 24 35.55 -36.11 -22.56
C GLN A 24 35.07 -37.32 -21.72
N PRO A 25 33.78 -37.37 -21.33
CA PRO A 25 33.10 -38.63 -21.07
C PRO A 25 31.90 -38.87 -22.00
N ALA A 26 31.69 -40.14 -22.36
CA ALA A 26 30.55 -40.60 -23.15
C ALA A 26 29.62 -41.51 -22.32
N VAL A 27 28.31 -41.20 -22.39
CA VAL A 27 27.14 -42.11 -22.48
C VAL A 27 26.94 -43.28 -21.48
N MET A 28 25.73 -43.32 -20.93
CA MET A 28 25.00 -44.44 -20.29
C MET A 28 25.55 -45.05 -18.99
N GLY A 29 25.02 -44.52 -17.87
CA GLY A 29 24.59 -45.35 -16.75
C GLY A 29 23.07 -45.24 -16.64
N ASP A 30 22.34 -46.35 -16.81
CA ASP A 30 20.88 -46.38 -16.64
C ASP A 30 20.52 -46.15 -15.18
N SER A 31 19.79 -45.08 -14.93
CA SER A 31 18.98 -44.93 -13.73
C SER A 31 17.88 -43.96 -14.08
N LEU A 32 16.68 -44.53 -14.19
CA LEU A 32 15.39 -43.90 -13.99
C LEU A 32 15.40 -42.99 -12.75
N ARG A 33 15.98 -41.79 -12.88
CA ARG A 33 15.50 -40.65 -12.14
C ARG A 33 14.09 -40.45 -12.64
N HIS A 34 13.14 -41.01 -11.87
CA HIS A 34 11.79 -40.52 -11.83
C HIS A 34 11.88 -39.00 -12.01
N SER A 35 11.40 -38.52 -13.16
CA SER A 35 10.65 -37.29 -13.17
C SER A 35 9.56 -37.54 -12.14
N VAL A 36 9.81 -37.11 -10.91
CA VAL A 36 8.75 -36.87 -9.94
C VAL A 36 7.98 -35.74 -10.57
N VAL A 37 7.05 -36.12 -11.44
CA VAL A 37 5.79 -35.43 -11.64
C VAL A 37 5.33 -35.19 -10.21
N ARG A 38 5.50 -33.95 -9.74
CA ARG A 38 4.92 -33.50 -8.48
C ARG A 38 3.42 -33.37 -8.73
N GLU A 39 2.78 -34.50 -8.92
CA GLU A 39 1.34 -34.62 -8.90
C GLU A 39 0.91 -34.22 -7.49
N ASN A 40 0.19 -33.10 -7.43
CA ASN A 40 -0.55 -32.63 -6.27
C ASN A 40 0.28 -32.13 -5.07
N GLU A 41 1.29 -31.30 -5.31
CA GLU A 41 1.49 -30.16 -4.38
C GLU A 41 0.31 -29.18 -4.57
N PRO A 42 -0.47 -28.86 -3.52
CA PRO A 42 -1.58 -27.92 -3.64
C PRO A 42 -1.06 -26.53 -3.99
N ILE A 43 -1.69 -25.89 -4.99
CA ILE A 43 -1.32 -24.53 -5.39
C ILE A 43 -1.65 -23.54 -4.26
N SER A 44 -0.71 -22.66 -3.90
CA SER A 44 -0.95 -21.57 -2.96
C SER A 44 -1.81 -20.47 -3.59
N CYS A 45 -2.40 -19.59 -2.77
CA CYS A 45 -3.16 -18.44 -3.28
C CYS A 45 -2.28 -17.56 -4.19
N ASP A 46 -1.07 -17.18 -3.74
CA ASP A 46 -0.15 -16.36 -4.53
C ASP A 46 0.21 -17.01 -5.87
N SER A 47 0.43 -18.33 -5.90
CA SER A 47 0.72 -19.06 -7.14
C SER A 47 -0.49 -19.10 -8.08
N MET A 48 -1.69 -19.30 -7.54
CA MET A 48 -2.94 -19.26 -8.29
C MET A 48 -3.21 -17.87 -8.89
N VAL A 49 -3.08 -16.81 -8.08
CA VAL A 49 -3.22 -15.42 -8.52
C VAL A 49 -2.18 -15.07 -9.57
N ALA A 50 -0.92 -15.46 -9.37
CA ALA A 50 0.14 -15.23 -10.36
C ALA A 50 -0.13 -15.96 -11.68
N LYS A 51 -0.67 -17.19 -11.67
CA LYS A 51 -1.10 -17.88 -12.90
C LYS A 51 -2.23 -17.13 -13.60
N LEU A 52 -3.31 -16.81 -12.87
CA LEU A 52 -4.46 -16.07 -13.38
C LEU A 52 -4.01 -14.76 -14.06
N VAL A 53 -3.25 -13.93 -13.34
CA VAL A 53 -2.72 -12.67 -13.85
C VAL A 53 -1.80 -12.87 -15.03
N LYS A 54 -0.75 -13.71 -14.95
CA LYS A 54 0.24 -13.85 -16.03
C LYS A 54 -0.33 -14.47 -17.32
N SER A 55 -1.44 -15.21 -17.23
CA SER A 55 -2.21 -15.68 -18.38
C SER A 55 -3.03 -14.58 -19.07
N SER A 56 -3.28 -13.46 -18.38
CA SER A 56 -4.11 -12.36 -18.89
C SER A 56 -3.39 -11.43 -19.88
N ASN A 57 -4.16 -10.55 -20.50
CA ASN A 57 -3.71 -9.41 -21.29
C ASN A 57 -3.64 -8.08 -20.51
N ALA A 58 -3.59 -8.10 -19.16
CA ALA A 58 -3.51 -6.88 -18.33
C ALA A 58 -2.39 -5.92 -18.81
N ILE A 59 -2.69 -4.62 -18.91
CA ILE A 59 -1.79 -3.66 -19.56
C ILE A 59 -0.43 -3.54 -18.86
N ALA A 60 -0.41 -3.70 -17.53
CA ALA A 60 0.80 -3.74 -16.73
C ALA A 60 1.80 -4.84 -17.18
N LEU A 61 1.30 -5.98 -17.68
CA LEU A 61 2.16 -7.08 -18.16
C LEU A 61 2.86 -6.75 -19.46
N ALA A 62 2.24 -5.92 -20.31
CA ALA A 62 2.83 -5.41 -21.54
C ALA A 62 3.82 -4.27 -21.27
N HIS A 63 3.49 -3.34 -20.37
CA HIS A 63 4.36 -2.20 -20.04
C HIS A 63 5.58 -2.57 -19.19
N PHE A 64 5.41 -3.37 -18.13
CA PHE A 64 6.47 -3.69 -17.17
C PHE A 64 7.09 -5.08 -17.37
N GLY A 65 6.49 -5.91 -18.22
CA GLY A 65 6.98 -7.25 -18.56
C GLY A 65 6.51 -8.35 -17.59
N LYS A 66 6.02 -9.46 -18.17
CA LYS A 66 5.41 -10.61 -17.45
C LYS A 66 6.25 -11.24 -16.33
N GLN A 67 7.58 -11.04 -16.32
CA GLN A 67 8.46 -11.60 -15.29
C GLN A 67 8.68 -10.66 -14.10
N LEU A 68 8.61 -9.34 -14.31
CA LEU A 68 8.83 -8.33 -13.26
C LEU A 68 7.54 -8.02 -12.49
N VAL A 69 6.39 -8.08 -13.16
CA VAL A 69 5.08 -7.91 -12.51
C VAL A 69 4.78 -9.09 -11.60
N GLN A 70 4.59 -8.77 -10.32
CA GLN A 70 4.06 -9.64 -9.29
C GLN A 70 2.61 -9.24 -8.98
N SER A 71 1.88 -10.15 -8.31
CA SER A 71 0.45 -10.00 -8.07
C SER A 71 0.03 -10.71 -6.80
N ARG A 72 -0.81 -10.06 -5.97
CA ARG A 72 -1.40 -10.66 -4.76
C ARG A 72 -2.83 -10.18 -4.53
N ILE A 73 -3.63 -10.97 -3.80
CA ILE A 73 -4.93 -10.51 -3.31
C ILE A 73 -4.71 -9.29 -2.41
N ALA A 74 -5.39 -8.19 -2.70
CA ALA A 74 -5.42 -7.00 -1.87
C ALA A 74 -6.66 -6.98 -0.97
N ALA A 75 -7.81 -7.40 -1.52
CA ALA A 75 -9.06 -7.58 -0.79
C ALA A 75 -9.88 -8.70 -1.44
N MET A 76 -10.74 -9.37 -0.68
CA MET A 76 -11.65 -10.39 -1.21
C MET A 76 -12.95 -10.43 -0.40
N THR A 77 -14.06 -10.45 -1.10
CA THR A 77 -15.43 -10.63 -0.58
C THR A 77 -15.96 -12.00 -1.00
N SER A 78 -17.24 -12.29 -0.76
CA SER A 78 -17.89 -13.54 -1.21
C SER A 78 -18.09 -13.59 -2.73
N ASP A 79 -18.14 -12.43 -3.39
CA ASP A 79 -18.51 -12.20 -4.79
C ASP A 79 -17.37 -11.69 -5.68
N LYS A 80 -16.36 -10.98 -5.13
CA LYS A 80 -15.21 -10.49 -5.91
C LYS A 80 -13.87 -10.54 -5.17
N ALA A 81 -12.78 -10.54 -5.93
CA ALA A 81 -11.42 -10.45 -5.44
C ALA A 81 -10.68 -9.29 -6.13
N THR A 82 -10.16 -8.35 -5.35
CA THR A 82 -9.31 -7.25 -5.84
C THR A 82 -7.85 -7.68 -5.77
N ILE A 83 -7.15 -7.60 -6.89
CA ILE A 83 -5.76 -8.05 -7.06
C ILE A 83 -4.87 -6.82 -7.29
N LYS A 84 -3.84 -6.64 -6.46
CA LYS A 84 -2.80 -5.62 -6.67
C LYS A 84 -1.74 -6.18 -7.61
N LEU A 85 -1.38 -5.42 -8.64
CA LEU A 85 -0.20 -5.64 -9.47
C LEU A 85 0.93 -4.72 -9.01
N TYR A 86 2.14 -5.24 -8.88
CA TYR A 86 3.30 -4.44 -8.44
C TYR A 86 4.59 -4.94 -9.07
N VAL A 87 5.59 -4.07 -9.16
CA VAL A 87 6.99 -4.42 -9.39
C VAL A 87 7.79 -4.17 -8.11
N ILE A 88 8.91 -4.85 -7.95
CA ILE A 88 9.87 -4.55 -6.89
C ILE A 88 10.96 -3.68 -7.49
N ASN A 89 11.08 -2.46 -6.97
CA ASN A 89 12.17 -1.56 -7.33
C ASN A 89 13.24 -1.61 -6.24
N ASP A 90 14.50 -1.76 -6.67
CA ASP A 90 15.65 -1.49 -5.83
C ASP A 90 15.88 0.04 -5.78
N ILE A 91 15.81 0.63 -4.59
CA ILE A 91 16.11 2.04 -4.33
C ILE A 91 17.30 2.22 -3.36
N SER A 92 18.19 1.23 -3.32
CA SER A 92 19.39 1.26 -2.47
C SER A 92 20.35 2.37 -2.90
N GLU A 93 20.69 3.26 -1.97
CA GLU A 93 21.71 4.29 -2.20
C GLU A 93 23.13 3.73 -2.08
N THR A 94 23.30 2.59 -1.40
CA THR A 94 24.56 1.83 -1.33
C THR A 94 24.31 0.32 -1.41
N PRO A 95 25.24 -0.49 -1.94
CA PRO A 95 25.10 -1.95 -1.97
C PRO A 95 25.08 -2.65 -0.61
N ALA A 96 25.31 -1.92 0.49
CA ALA A 96 25.29 -2.45 1.86
C ALA A 96 23.93 -2.26 2.55
N GLU A 97 23.06 -1.41 2.00
CA GLU A 97 21.73 -1.11 2.54
C GLU A 97 20.67 -1.42 1.48
N GLU A 98 20.34 -2.70 1.31
CA GLU A 98 19.35 -3.14 0.34
C GLU A 98 17.94 -2.61 0.70
N ARG A 99 17.35 -1.84 -0.21
CA ARG A 99 16.04 -1.18 -0.03
C ARG A 99 15.11 -1.50 -1.19
N LEU A 100 14.52 -2.69 -1.13
CA LEU A 100 13.47 -3.13 -2.06
C LEU A 100 12.11 -2.54 -1.68
N VAL A 101 11.40 -1.96 -2.64
CA VAL A 101 10.07 -1.36 -2.43
C VAL A 101 9.07 -1.87 -3.47
N GLU A 102 7.88 -2.29 -3.01
CA GLU A 102 6.73 -2.55 -3.89
C GLU A 102 6.23 -1.24 -4.53
N HIS A 103 6.39 -1.09 -5.84
CA HIS A 103 5.73 -0.04 -6.62
C HIS A 103 4.47 -0.62 -7.27
N ALA A 104 3.29 -0.07 -6.94
CA ALA A 104 2.04 -0.52 -7.54
C ALA A 104 1.98 -0.11 -9.03
N VAL A 105 1.65 -1.06 -9.90
CA VAL A 105 1.61 -0.85 -11.37
C VAL A 105 0.27 -1.20 -12.00
N GLY A 106 -0.70 -1.65 -11.20
CA GLY A 106 -2.06 -1.90 -11.65
C GLY A 106 -2.95 -2.53 -10.58
N TRP A 107 -4.24 -2.57 -10.88
CA TRP A 107 -5.28 -3.10 -10.02
C TRP A 107 -6.30 -3.84 -10.87
N LEU A 108 -6.64 -5.07 -10.48
CA LEU A 108 -7.64 -5.88 -11.18
C LEU A 108 -8.78 -6.29 -10.24
N GLU A 109 -9.96 -6.53 -10.79
CA GLU A 109 -11.07 -7.16 -10.07
C GLU A 109 -11.51 -8.46 -10.74
N PHE A 110 -11.56 -9.55 -9.98
CA PHE A 110 -12.08 -10.83 -10.43
C PHE A 110 -13.44 -11.12 -9.80
N TYR A 111 -14.48 -11.27 -10.63
CA TYR A 111 -15.87 -11.47 -10.20
C TYR A 111 -16.26 -12.96 -10.22
N ARG A 112 -16.56 -13.53 -9.05
CA ARG A 112 -16.78 -14.97 -8.83
C ARG A 112 -17.88 -15.56 -9.71
N GLN A 113 -19.04 -14.90 -9.77
CA GLN A 113 -20.22 -15.42 -10.45
C GLN A 113 -20.09 -15.41 -11.98
N THR A 114 -19.27 -14.51 -12.52
CA THR A 114 -19.16 -14.30 -13.99
C THR A 114 -17.84 -14.77 -14.56
N GLY A 115 -16.84 -15.04 -13.73
CA GLY A 115 -15.46 -15.29 -14.15
C GLY A 115 -14.84 -14.10 -14.90
N LYS A 116 -15.40 -12.89 -14.79
CA LYS A 116 -14.79 -11.70 -15.41
C LYS A 116 -13.59 -11.25 -14.58
N LEU A 117 -12.46 -11.08 -15.25
CA LEU A 117 -11.31 -10.34 -14.75
C LEU A 117 -11.35 -8.96 -15.41
N LEU A 118 -11.33 -7.90 -14.62
CA LEU A 118 -11.40 -6.51 -15.08
C LEU A 118 -10.11 -5.79 -14.70
N ASP A 119 -9.55 -4.98 -15.60
CA ASP A 119 -8.49 -4.03 -15.29
C ASP A 119 -9.11 -2.69 -14.89
N ILE A 120 -8.87 -2.29 -13.64
CA ILE A 120 -9.39 -1.06 -13.05
C ILE A 120 -8.29 0.00 -12.87
N THR A 121 -7.10 -0.21 -13.48
CA THR A 121 -5.90 0.61 -13.25
C THR A 121 -6.06 2.05 -13.71
N ASN A 122 -6.72 2.28 -14.84
CA ASN A 122 -6.84 3.60 -15.47
C ASN A 122 -8.15 4.31 -15.11
N ASP A 123 -9.27 3.60 -15.16
CA ASP A 123 -10.63 4.10 -14.90
C ASP A 123 -11.45 2.98 -14.22
N PRO A 124 -11.69 3.06 -12.90
CA PRO A 124 -12.50 2.07 -12.18
C PRO A 124 -14.00 2.10 -12.55
N GLU A 125 -14.52 3.19 -13.10
CA GLU A 125 -15.93 3.30 -13.53
C GLU A 125 -16.15 2.69 -14.92
N LYS A 126 -15.11 2.69 -15.77
CA LYS A 126 -15.11 2.09 -17.12
C LYS A 126 -13.99 1.07 -17.28
N PRO A 127 -14.02 -0.03 -16.51
CA PRO A 127 -12.90 -0.96 -16.46
C PRO A 127 -12.82 -1.84 -17.71
N GLU A 128 -11.61 -2.21 -18.10
CA GLU A 128 -11.36 -3.03 -19.28
C GLU A 128 -11.56 -4.52 -18.97
N VAL A 129 -12.37 -5.23 -19.77
CA VAL A 129 -12.56 -6.67 -19.58
C VAL A 129 -11.34 -7.42 -20.13
N LEU A 130 -10.62 -8.11 -19.24
CA LEU A 130 -9.43 -8.86 -19.59
C LEU A 130 -9.76 -10.26 -20.13
N HIS A 131 -8.99 -10.65 -21.13
CA HIS A 131 -8.88 -12.01 -21.65
C HIS A 131 -7.75 -12.73 -20.92
N TYR A 132 -8.01 -13.94 -20.44
CA TYR A 132 -7.06 -14.77 -19.71
C TYR A 132 -7.40 -16.25 -19.92
N ASP A 133 -6.53 -17.16 -19.49
CA ASP A 133 -6.76 -18.60 -19.62
C ASP A 133 -7.81 -19.08 -18.61
N LYS A 134 -9.01 -19.41 -19.10
CA LYS A 134 -10.14 -19.86 -18.28
C LYS A 134 -9.97 -21.27 -17.71
N THR A 135 -9.11 -22.11 -18.29
CA THR A 135 -8.86 -23.47 -17.78
C THR A 135 -8.27 -23.46 -16.37
N ILE A 136 -7.61 -22.34 -15.99
CA ILE A 136 -7.14 -22.07 -14.63
C ILE A 136 -8.28 -22.15 -13.61
N LEU A 137 -9.50 -21.71 -13.95
CA LEU A 137 -10.67 -21.75 -13.06
C LEU A 137 -11.35 -23.13 -13.02
N GLU A 138 -11.17 -23.94 -14.06
CA GLU A 138 -11.66 -25.32 -14.12
C GLU A 138 -10.80 -26.23 -13.22
N ALA A 139 -9.49 -25.98 -13.19
CA ALA A 139 -8.55 -26.68 -12.33
C ALA A 139 -8.59 -26.21 -10.85
N TYR A 140 -8.92 -24.93 -10.60
CA TYR A 140 -8.71 -24.29 -9.31
C TYR A 140 -9.81 -23.25 -8.96
N ASP A 141 -10.56 -23.47 -7.88
CA ASP A 141 -11.43 -22.44 -7.30
C ASP A 141 -10.58 -21.43 -6.52
N LEU A 142 -10.32 -20.26 -7.13
CA LEU A 142 -9.59 -19.14 -6.54
C LEU A 142 -10.12 -18.78 -5.15
N PHE A 143 -11.45 -18.69 -4.99
CA PHE A 143 -12.06 -18.30 -3.73
C PHE A 143 -11.87 -19.41 -2.70
N LYS A 144 -11.95 -20.70 -3.07
CA LYS A 144 -11.67 -21.80 -2.14
C LYS A 144 -10.21 -21.79 -1.67
N ILE A 145 -9.26 -21.68 -2.60
CA ILE A 145 -7.81 -21.75 -2.32
C ILE A 145 -7.36 -20.53 -1.49
N CYS A 146 -7.70 -19.33 -1.92
CA CYS A 146 -7.39 -18.11 -1.18
C CYS A 146 -8.20 -18.00 0.11
N SER A 147 -9.42 -18.56 0.19
CA SER A 147 -10.15 -18.65 1.47
C SER A 147 -9.65 -19.77 2.38
N THR A 148 -8.75 -20.67 1.97
CA THR A 148 -8.09 -21.59 2.92
C THR A 148 -6.90 -20.95 3.63
N GLU A 149 -6.18 -20.03 2.98
CA GLU A 149 -5.30 -19.07 3.67
C GLU A 149 -6.15 -18.08 4.50
N LEU A 150 -7.34 -17.70 4.00
CA LEU A 150 -8.50 -17.18 4.74
C LEU A 150 -8.90 -17.99 6.01
N ALA A 151 -8.91 -19.33 5.95
CA ALA A 151 -9.54 -20.21 6.95
C ALA A 151 -8.59 -20.69 8.05
N ALA A 152 -7.28 -20.59 7.82
CA ALA A 152 -6.32 -20.51 8.92
C ALA A 152 -6.47 -19.21 9.77
N ALA A 153 -7.41 -18.30 9.43
CA ALA A 153 -7.64 -17.03 10.14
C ALA A 153 -9.12 -16.63 10.42
N LYS A 154 -10.12 -17.34 9.88
CA LYS A 154 -11.57 -16.98 9.92
C LYS A 154 -12.44 -18.27 9.98
N PRO A 155 -13.61 -18.32 10.66
CA PRO A 155 -14.77 -17.51 10.25
C PRO A 155 -15.71 -16.96 11.36
N GLY A 156 -16.20 -15.75 11.11
CA GLY A 156 -17.25 -15.06 11.86
C GLY A 156 -17.33 -13.61 11.37
N THR A 157 -18.52 -13.02 11.33
CA THR A 157 -18.81 -11.65 10.87
C THR A 157 -17.82 -10.60 11.38
N HIS A 158 -16.87 -10.23 10.55
CA HIS A 158 -16.03 -9.05 10.74
C HIS A 158 -15.80 -8.38 9.39
N ALA A 159 -16.26 -7.13 9.28
CA ALA A 159 -15.55 -6.14 8.48
C ALA A 159 -14.06 -6.22 8.81
N GLU A 160 -13.18 -5.73 7.94
CA GLU A 160 -11.82 -5.42 8.40
C GLU A 160 -11.93 -4.64 9.71
N MET A 161 -11.24 -5.12 10.76
CA MET A 161 -10.89 -4.30 11.92
C MET A 161 -9.85 -3.27 11.47
N ARG A 162 -10.25 -2.42 10.51
CA ARG A 162 -9.70 -1.08 10.37
C ARG A 162 -9.83 -0.47 11.75
N ASP A 163 -8.70 -0.11 12.32
CA ASP A 163 -8.70 0.34 13.70
C ASP A 163 -9.60 1.58 13.82
N VAL A 164 -10.42 1.58 14.86
CA VAL A 164 -11.40 2.64 15.10
C VAL A 164 -10.75 3.69 15.99
N MET A 165 -10.93 4.95 15.62
CA MET A 165 -10.54 6.11 16.41
C MET A 165 -11.76 6.97 16.67
N LEU A 166 -12.38 6.81 17.84
CA LEU A 166 -13.61 7.53 18.18
C LEU A 166 -13.31 8.99 18.54
N ALA A 167 -13.98 9.93 17.88
CA ALA A 167 -13.80 11.37 18.13
C ALA A 167 -14.06 11.78 19.60
N ASP A 168 -14.97 11.08 20.29
CA ASP A 168 -15.27 11.30 21.72
C ASP A 168 -14.15 10.86 22.68
N GLU A 169 -13.20 10.04 22.23
CA GLU A 169 -12.04 9.60 23.00
C GLU A 169 -10.79 10.48 22.76
N ILE A 170 -10.88 11.45 21.83
CA ILE A 170 -9.83 12.40 21.49
C ILE A 170 -9.93 13.66 22.36
N ARG A 171 -8.80 14.15 22.90
CA ARG A 171 -8.70 15.49 23.48
C ARG A 171 -7.61 16.32 22.83
N PHE A 172 -8.00 17.36 22.11
CA PHE A 172 -7.10 18.35 21.50
C PHE A 172 -6.44 19.21 22.58
N ASN A 173 -5.11 19.28 22.53
CA ASN A 173 -4.24 19.87 23.54
C ASN A 173 -4.60 19.43 24.97
N GLY A 174 -5.06 18.17 25.11
CA GLY A 174 -5.49 17.55 26.37
C GLY A 174 -6.77 18.11 26.98
N LYS A 175 -7.49 19.01 26.29
CA LYS A 175 -8.64 19.75 26.83
C LYS A 175 -9.92 19.54 26.04
N LEU A 176 -9.91 19.82 24.74
CA LEU A 176 -11.14 19.96 23.94
C LEU A 176 -11.53 18.67 23.22
N LYS A 177 -12.83 18.41 23.09
CA LYS A 177 -13.35 17.38 22.16
C LYS A 177 -13.23 17.88 20.71
N ARG A 178 -13.61 17.05 19.72
CA ARG A 178 -13.74 17.49 18.30
C ARG A 178 -14.70 18.66 18.15
N PHE A 179 -15.80 18.66 18.89
CA PHE A 179 -16.82 19.72 18.91
C PHE A 179 -16.75 20.50 20.24
N PHE A 180 -16.74 21.82 20.16
CA PHE A 180 -16.59 22.74 21.30
C PHE A 180 -17.12 24.15 20.93
N THR A 181 -16.97 25.13 21.81
CA THR A 181 -17.47 26.51 21.64
C THR A 181 -16.39 27.50 21.16
N MET A 182 -16.79 28.67 20.62
CA MET A 182 -15.85 29.76 20.30
C MET A 182 -15.10 30.26 21.55
N ASP A 183 -15.77 30.24 22.69
CA ASP A 183 -15.22 30.61 24.00
C ASP A 183 -14.11 29.63 24.45
N GLU A 184 -14.29 28.34 24.17
CA GLU A 184 -13.28 27.30 24.38
C GLU A 184 -12.13 27.38 23.37
N PHE A 185 -12.40 27.72 22.11
CA PHE A 185 -11.37 28.01 21.11
C PHE A 185 -10.42 29.10 21.62
N ALA A 186 -10.98 30.24 22.05
CA ALA A 186 -10.21 31.37 22.54
C ALA A 186 -9.37 31.02 23.79
N LYS A 187 -9.87 30.16 24.69
CA LYS A 187 -9.18 29.73 25.92
C LYS A 187 -8.04 28.73 25.68
N VAL A 188 -8.10 27.93 24.61
CA VAL A 188 -7.14 26.84 24.36
C VAL A 188 -6.17 27.14 23.21
N PHE A 189 -6.65 27.78 22.15
CA PHE A 189 -5.87 28.13 20.96
C PHE A 189 -5.56 29.63 20.85
N GLY A 190 -6.30 30.49 21.57
CA GLY A 190 -6.17 31.94 21.47
C GLY A 190 -6.92 32.49 20.24
N LYS A 191 -6.42 33.58 19.67
CA LYS A 191 -6.98 34.15 18.42
C LYS A 191 -6.56 33.29 17.21
N PRO A 192 -7.44 33.09 16.21
CA PRO A 192 -7.06 32.46 14.95
C PRO A 192 -6.00 33.30 14.22
N ASP A 193 -5.19 32.66 13.39
CA ASP A 193 -4.17 33.30 12.56
C ASP A 193 -4.80 33.91 11.30
N SER A 194 -5.85 33.27 10.77
CA SER A 194 -6.73 33.81 9.72
C SER A 194 -8.13 33.20 9.80
N ILE A 195 -9.07 33.83 9.09
CA ILE A 195 -10.48 33.45 8.99
C ILE A 195 -10.90 33.54 7.53
N LYS A 196 -11.70 32.60 7.05
CA LYS A 196 -12.36 32.63 5.73
C LYS A 196 -13.82 32.21 5.85
N LEU A 197 -14.71 32.68 4.97
CA LEU A 197 -16.10 32.21 4.90
C LEU A 197 -16.15 30.87 4.15
N LEU A 198 -17.00 29.94 4.60
CA LEU A 198 -17.17 28.63 3.95
C LEU A 198 -17.56 28.76 2.48
N LYS A 199 -18.46 29.69 2.17
CA LYS A 199 -18.92 29.96 0.79
C LYS A 199 -17.79 30.41 -0.17
N ASP A 200 -16.72 31.00 0.36
CA ASP A 200 -15.59 31.49 -0.43
C ASP A 200 -14.57 30.38 -0.71
N GLU A 201 -14.48 29.38 0.17
CA GLU A 201 -13.67 28.16 -0.01
C GLU A 201 -14.43 27.04 -0.76
N ALA A 202 -15.76 27.12 -0.81
CA ALA A 202 -16.67 26.19 -1.48
C ALA A 202 -16.37 24.69 -1.21
N PRO A 203 -16.36 24.24 0.07
CA PRO A 203 -16.12 22.84 0.41
C PRO A 203 -17.27 21.97 -0.13
N CYS A 204 -16.94 20.73 -0.56
CA CYS A 204 -17.94 19.81 -1.07
C CYS A 204 -18.91 19.28 0.01
N MET A 205 -18.48 19.30 1.27
CA MET A 205 -19.23 18.88 2.46
C MET A 205 -18.86 19.81 3.62
N THR A 206 -19.83 20.11 4.50
CA THR A 206 -19.61 20.88 5.74
C THR A 206 -19.84 19.98 6.95
N ILE A 207 -19.06 20.14 8.01
CA ILE A 207 -19.18 19.34 9.24
C ILE A 207 -20.52 19.59 9.93
N PHE A 208 -21.04 20.81 9.86
CA PHE A 208 -22.31 21.19 10.51
C PHE A 208 -23.56 21.04 9.62
N ASP A 209 -23.42 20.57 8.37
CA ASP A 209 -24.50 20.44 7.38
C ASP A 209 -25.36 21.70 7.28
N THR A 210 -24.69 22.80 6.92
CA THR A 210 -25.15 24.18 7.15
C THR A 210 -25.14 25.03 5.88
N GLU A 211 -26.25 25.73 5.64
CA GLU A 211 -26.37 26.76 4.59
C GLU A 211 -26.11 28.18 5.12
N ALA A 212 -25.65 28.35 6.36
CA ALA A 212 -25.53 29.66 6.97
C ALA A 212 -24.42 30.50 6.29
N PRO A 213 -24.73 31.72 5.79
CA PRO A 213 -23.84 32.50 4.92
C PRO A 213 -22.65 33.15 5.65
N ASP A 214 -22.64 33.07 6.98
CA ASP A 214 -21.66 33.62 7.91
C ASP A 214 -20.74 32.56 8.55
N ASP A 215 -20.95 31.26 8.27
CA ASP A 215 -20.12 30.16 8.77
C ASP A 215 -18.70 30.21 8.16
N GLN A 216 -17.69 29.87 8.98
CA GLN A 216 -16.28 30.19 8.73
C GLN A 216 -15.34 29.00 8.93
N TYR A 217 -14.23 29.02 8.19
CA TYR A 217 -13.02 28.32 8.58
C TYR A 217 -12.10 29.24 9.37
N LEU A 218 -11.77 28.82 10.58
CA LEU A 218 -10.70 29.40 11.39
C LEU A 218 -9.42 28.62 11.10
N TYR A 219 -8.29 29.31 10.93
CA TYR A 219 -6.98 28.69 10.78
C TYR A 219 -6.11 29.03 11.99
N LYS A 220 -5.43 28.03 12.58
CA LYS A 220 -4.51 28.25 13.71
C LYS A 220 -3.40 27.22 13.75
N SER A 221 -2.14 27.68 13.68
CA SER A 221 -0.95 26.80 13.70
C SER A 221 -0.98 25.71 12.64
N GLY A 222 -1.50 26.02 11.44
CA GLY A 222 -1.74 25.07 10.34
C GLY A 222 -3.09 24.36 10.40
N SER A 223 -3.64 24.12 11.60
CA SER A 223 -4.95 23.47 11.79
C SER A 223 -6.11 24.30 11.25
N ARG A 224 -7.14 23.61 10.71
CA ARG A 224 -8.40 24.19 10.22
C ARG A 224 -9.57 23.73 11.08
N PHE A 225 -10.46 24.67 11.39
CA PHE A 225 -11.65 24.44 12.21
C PHE A 225 -12.85 25.06 11.52
N GLU A 226 -13.96 24.32 11.42
CA GLU A 226 -15.23 24.85 10.92
C GLU A 226 -16.01 25.48 12.08
N THR A 227 -16.77 26.54 11.81
CA THR A 227 -17.70 27.15 12.78
C THR A 227 -19.13 27.09 12.29
N SER A 228 -20.09 26.92 13.21
CA SER A 228 -21.47 27.30 12.97
C SER A 228 -22.09 27.96 14.19
N LYS A 229 -22.39 29.26 14.07
CA LYS A 229 -22.75 30.15 15.20
C LYS A 229 -21.66 30.12 16.29
N ASP A 230 -21.99 29.68 17.51
CA ASP A 230 -21.03 29.50 18.62
C ASP A 230 -20.32 28.12 18.60
N LYS A 231 -20.72 27.19 17.72
CA LYS A 231 -20.09 25.87 17.61
C LYS A 231 -18.81 25.95 16.80
N VAL A 232 -17.82 25.17 17.20
CA VAL A 232 -16.55 24.95 16.49
C VAL A 232 -16.32 23.45 16.38
N ALA A 233 -15.86 22.99 15.21
CA ALA A 233 -15.44 21.61 14.97
C ALA A 233 -14.00 21.57 14.46
N VAL A 234 -13.20 20.64 14.97
CA VAL A 234 -11.90 20.31 14.34
C VAL A 234 -12.16 19.56 13.03
N ASP A 235 -11.58 20.07 11.97
CA ASP A 235 -11.58 19.49 10.64
C ASP A 235 -10.21 18.87 10.33
N GLU A 236 -9.16 19.71 10.36
CA GLU A 236 -7.78 19.32 10.17
C GLU A 236 -6.92 19.81 11.34
N PHE A 237 -6.08 18.94 11.90
CA PHE A 237 -5.25 19.24 13.06
C PHE A 237 -3.77 18.93 12.83
N TRP A 238 -2.96 19.97 12.88
CA TRP A 238 -1.52 19.91 12.68
C TRP A 238 -0.78 19.83 14.02
N PHE A 239 0.16 18.88 14.12
CA PHE A 239 0.95 18.62 15.33
C PHE A 239 2.15 19.60 15.46
N LEU A 240 1.94 20.86 15.08
CA LEU A 240 2.94 21.93 15.11
C LEU A 240 2.84 22.76 16.40
N ASN A 241 3.87 23.54 16.72
CA ASN A 241 3.85 24.52 17.81
C ASN A 241 3.47 23.94 19.20
N GLY A 242 3.80 22.66 19.44
CA GLY A 242 3.46 21.95 20.67
C GLY A 242 2.05 21.35 20.71
N ASN A 243 1.26 21.48 19.63
CA ASN A 243 -0.04 20.85 19.49
C ASN A 243 0.06 19.32 19.62
N PHE A 244 -0.93 18.75 20.30
CA PHE A 244 -1.04 17.31 20.53
C PHE A 244 -2.50 16.91 20.68
N ILE A 245 -2.76 15.60 20.59
CA ILE A 245 -3.98 15.00 21.10
C ILE A 245 -3.64 14.02 22.22
N THR A 246 -4.61 13.73 23.09
CA THR A 246 -4.64 12.45 23.79
C THR A 246 -5.75 11.58 23.22
N TYR A 247 -5.49 10.28 23.10
CA TYR A 247 -6.46 9.26 22.71
C TYR A 247 -6.30 8.08 23.67
N LYS A 248 -7.38 7.69 24.38
CA LYS A 248 -7.34 6.66 25.44
C LYS A 248 -6.24 6.88 26.49
N GLY A 249 -5.97 8.14 26.83
CA GLY A 249 -4.90 8.55 27.76
C GLY A 249 -3.49 8.57 27.17
N ILE A 250 -3.29 8.10 25.94
CA ILE A 250 -1.99 8.09 25.26
C ILE A 250 -1.83 9.38 24.46
N ARG A 251 -0.68 10.05 24.62
CA ARG A 251 -0.34 11.29 23.91
C ARG A 251 0.15 10.99 22.49
N ILE A 252 -0.39 11.71 21.51
CA ILE A 252 0.06 11.69 20.11
C ILE A 252 0.44 13.13 19.73
N ASP A 253 1.67 13.32 19.27
CA ASP A 253 2.23 14.59 18.80
C ASP A 253 3.27 14.38 17.69
N ALA A 254 3.96 15.44 17.24
CA ALA A 254 4.97 15.34 16.19
C ALA A 254 6.22 14.50 16.56
N GLY A 255 6.38 14.09 17.82
CA GLY A 255 7.36 13.10 18.24
C GLY A 255 6.92 11.67 17.93
N THR A 256 5.61 11.39 17.90
CA THR A 256 5.04 10.05 17.75
C THR A 256 5.43 9.40 16.42
N THR A 257 5.95 8.18 16.48
CA THR A 257 6.47 7.44 15.32
C THR A 257 5.42 6.49 14.73
N MET A 258 5.70 5.98 13.53
CA MET A 258 4.91 4.89 12.92
C MET A 258 4.82 3.65 13.84
N ASP A 259 5.89 3.30 14.56
CA ASP A 259 5.92 2.15 15.47
C ASP A 259 5.03 2.37 16.70
N ASP A 260 4.99 3.59 17.24
CA ASP A 260 4.08 3.95 18.33
C ASP A 260 2.62 3.85 17.87
N MET A 261 2.34 4.36 16.68
CA MET A 261 1.01 4.26 16.06
C MET A 261 0.64 2.81 15.71
N GLN A 262 1.61 1.92 15.42
CA GLN A 262 1.36 0.51 15.18
C GLN A 262 0.92 -0.24 16.46
N ARG A 263 1.32 0.23 17.65
CA ARG A 263 0.83 -0.33 18.92
C ARG A 263 -0.61 0.07 19.23
N LEU A 264 -1.05 1.23 18.73
CA LEU A 264 -2.43 1.72 18.86
C LEU A 264 -3.35 1.11 17.78
N PHE A 265 -2.86 1.12 16.54
CA PHE A 265 -3.61 0.86 15.32
C PHE A 265 -2.83 -0.10 14.40
N PRO A 266 -2.68 -1.38 14.81
CA PRO A 266 -1.82 -2.35 14.14
C PRO A 266 -2.29 -2.75 12.74
N THR A 267 -3.58 -2.61 12.43
CA THR A 267 -4.15 -2.91 11.11
C THR A 267 -3.97 -1.72 10.18
N ALA A 268 -4.29 -0.51 10.65
CA ALA A 268 -4.20 0.71 9.87
C ALA A 268 -2.75 1.04 9.44
N VAL A 269 -1.75 0.79 10.30
CA VAL A 269 -0.33 0.96 9.95
C VAL A 269 0.17 -0.07 8.93
N LYS A 270 -0.36 -1.29 8.94
CA LYS A 270 -0.07 -2.31 7.90
C LYS A 270 -0.69 -1.94 6.56
N GLY A 271 -1.90 -1.38 6.58
CA GLY A 271 -2.63 -0.88 5.40
C GLY A 271 -2.21 0.51 4.92
N ARG A 272 -1.10 1.07 5.41
CA ARG A 272 -0.68 2.45 5.10
C ARG A 272 -0.47 2.68 3.60
N LEU A 273 -0.86 3.86 3.14
CA LEU A 273 -0.75 4.30 1.75
C LEU A 273 0.38 5.33 1.61
N GLY A 274 1.11 5.28 0.50
CA GLY A 274 2.00 6.37 0.10
C GLY A 274 1.21 7.42 -0.68
N MET A 275 1.42 8.71 -0.37
CA MET A 275 0.89 9.83 -1.12
C MET A 275 2.05 10.68 -1.66
N ASP A 276 2.10 10.83 -2.99
CA ASP A 276 3.16 11.61 -3.66
C ASP A 276 2.77 13.09 -3.87
N LYS A 277 1.47 13.43 -3.82
CA LYS A 277 0.95 14.77 -4.18
C LYS A 277 1.28 15.89 -3.18
N GLU A 278 1.72 15.58 -1.97
CA GLU A 278 2.03 16.56 -0.90
C GLU A 278 3.50 16.48 -0.44
N GLY A 279 4.36 15.95 -1.32
CA GLY A 279 5.62 15.33 -0.92
C GLY A 279 5.37 13.93 -0.35
N LYS A 280 6.42 13.12 -0.22
CA LYS A 280 6.34 11.70 0.18
C LYS A 280 5.78 11.54 1.61
N LEU A 281 4.46 11.49 1.75
CA LEU A 281 3.75 11.26 3.00
C LEU A 281 3.26 9.82 3.07
N TRP A 282 3.32 9.21 4.26
CA TRP A 282 2.59 7.98 4.54
C TRP A 282 1.27 8.31 5.23
N VAL A 283 0.20 7.60 4.92
CA VAL A 283 -1.13 7.83 5.50
C VAL A 283 -1.69 6.53 6.03
N ILE A 284 -2.20 6.55 7.26
CA ILE A 284 -3.08 5.50 7.78
C ILE A 284 -4.52 5.99 7.76
N GLN A 285 -5.45 5.08 7.50
CA GLN A 285 -6.88 5.37 7.48
C GLN A 285 -7.55 4.61 8.63
N LEU A 286 -8.31 5.33 9.44
CA LEU A 286 -9.00 4.86 10.64
C LEU A 286 -10.50 5.08 10.45
N LYS A 287 -11.32 4.16 10.95
CA LYS A 287 -12.77 4.38 11.04
C LYS A 287 -13.07 5.39 12.14
N GLU A 288 -14.01 6.29 11.92
CA GLU A 288 -14.46 7.21 12.98
C GLU A 288 -15.60 6.64 13.85
N ASP A 289 -16.22 5.53 13.42
CA ASP A 289 -17.28 4.83 14.15
C ASP A 289 -17.07 3.30 14.20
N VAL A 290 -17.64 2.65 15.23
CA VAL A 290 -17.48 1.19 15.45
C VAL A 290 -18.28 0.35 14.44
N ASN A 291 -19.44 0.82 14.02
CA ASN A 291 -20.41 0.06 13.24
C ASN A 291 -20.11 0.10 11.74
N GLY A 292 -19.29 1.06 11.29
CA GLY A 292 -19.08 1.36 9.88
C GLY A 292 -20.30 2.03 9.25
N SER A 293 -21.01 2.86 10.03
CA SER A 293 -22.17 3.64 9.56
C SER A 293 -21.78 4.98 8.94
N SER A 294 -20.56 5.48 9.18
CA SER A 294 -20.00 6.61 8.45
C SER A 294 -19.09 6.12 7.33
N ASP A 295 -19.26 6.68 6.13
CA ASP A 295 -18.26 6.57 5.05
C ASP A 295 -17.04 7.49 5.29
N GLY A 296 -17.11 8.36 6.32
CA GLY A 296 -16.02 9.22 6.77
C GLY A 296 -14.87 8.45 7.44
N HIS A 297 -13.66 8.97 7.30
CA HIS A 297 -12.42 8.35 7.77
C HIS A 297 -11.54 9.38 8.47
N ILE A 298 -10.93 9.00 9.60
CA ILE A 298 -9.82 9.76 10.17
C ILE A 298 -8.55 9.33 9.45
N LYS A 299 -7.91 10.28 8.77
CA LYS A 299 -6.61 10.09 8.13
C LYS A 299 -5.54 10.68 9.02
N ILE A 300 -4.49 9.91 9.34
CA ILE A 300 -3.29 10.42 10.02
C ILE A 300 -2.11 10.33 9.06
N PHE A 301 -1.48 11.47 8.83
CA PHE A 301 -0.40 11.66 7.87
C PHE A 301 0.94 11.67 8.59
N PHE A 302 1.95 11.08 7.95
CA PHE A 302 3.30 10.95 8.49
C PHE A 302 4.32 11.52 7.53
N LYS A 303 5.23 12.34 8.06
CA LYS A 303 6.37 12.92 7.36
C LYS A 303 7.64 12.44 8.04
N ASN A 304 8.59 11.91 7.29
CA ASN A 304 9.85 11.37 7.81
C ASN A 304 9.64 10.33 8.95
N GLY A 305 8.59 9.50 8.84
CA GLY A 305 8.27 8.45 9.82
C GLY A 305 7.57 8.90 11.12
N ARG A 306 7.26 10.19 11.27
CA ARG A 306 6.54 10.75 12.43
C ARG A 306 5.21 11.37 12.03
N VAL A 307 4.26 11.36 12.96
CA VAL A 307 2.94 11.99 12.81
C VAL A 307 3.10 13.48 12.47
N TYR A 308 2.34 13.97 11.50
CA TYR A 308 2.49 15.32 10.93
C TYR A 308 1.21 16.15 11.06
N PHE A 309 0.09 15.62 10.57
CA PHE A 309 -1.26 16.15 10.80
C PHE A 309 -2.30 15.02 10.74
N MET A 310 -3.52 15.33 11.16
CA MET A 310 -4.68 14.46 11.00
C MET A 310 -5.87 15.24 10.40
N HIS A 311 -6.76 14.56 9.69
CA HIS A 311 -7.89 15.17 8.99
C HIS A 311 -9.09 14.21 9.03
N TRP A 312 -10.28 14.73 9.32
CA TRP A 312 -11.55 14.03 9.08
C TRP A 312 -11.94 14.14 7.61
N TRP A 313 -11.69 13.09 6.86
CA TRP A 313 -12.05 13.04 5.45
C TRP A 313 -13.43 12.42 5.27
N PHE A 314 -14.31 13.12 4.56
CA PHE A 314 -15.60 12.59 4.10
C PHE A 314 -15.58 12.44 2.56
N PRO A 315 -16.27 11.44 2.01
CA PRO A 315 -16.46 11.36 0.57
C PRO A 315 -17.35 12.50 0.07
N CYS A 316 -16.96 13.02 -1.08
CA CYS A 316 -17.81 13.68 -2.06
C CYS A 316 -17.48 13.06 -3.44
#